data_AF-A0A101HIV1-F1
#
_entry.id   AF-A0A101HIV1-F1
#
_cell.length_a   1.000
_cell.length_b   1.000
_cell.length_c   1.000
_cell.angle_alpha   90.00
_cell.angle_beta   90.00
_cell.angle_gamma   90.00
#
_symmetry.space_group_name_H-M   'P 1'
#
loop_
_entity.id
_entity.type
_entity.pdbx_description
1 polymer ?
#
loop_
_entity_poly.entity_id
_entity_poly.type
_entity_poly.pdbx_seq_one_letter_code
_entity_poly.pdbx_strand_id
1 'polypeptide(L)'
;DQSLDRVKATREHSKIVSEYIERYQFNLGAEAIREFFWHSLCDIWIEEVKDETQDKEVGTDIRIQKLAELLYLLKENLKIMHPFVPFVTEAVWQELVKLGLAKNTLMEQQIGI
;
A
#
# COMPACT_ATOMS: atom_id res chain seq x y z
N ASP A 1 -5.48 -11.87 14.17
CA ASP A 1 -6.29 -10.79 13.57
C ASP A 1 -5.69 -10.51 12.22
N GLN A 2 -6.40 -10.84 11.13
CA GLN A 2 -5.88 -10.79 9.75
C GLN A 2 -5.28 -9.43 9.41
N SER A 3 -5.82 -8.36 10.00
CA SER A 3 -5.33 -6.99 9.85
C SER A 3 -3.85 -6.83 10.23
N LEU A 4 -3.47 -7.37 11.39
CA LEU A 4 -2.10 -7.32 11.88
C LEU A 4 -1.13 -8.06 10.95
N ASP A 5 -1.60 -9.13 10.31
CA ASP A 5 -0.78 -9.98 9.46
C ASP A 5 -0.48 -9.29 8.12
N ARG A 6 -1.44 -8.56 7.53
CA ARG A 6 -1.22 -7.77 6.30
C ARG A 6 -0.22 -6.62 6.51
N VAL A 7 -0.31 -5.93 7.65
CA VAL A 7 0.63 -4.86 8.01
C VAL A 7 2.03 -5.42 8.21
N LYS A 8 2.18 -6.57 8.88
CA LYS A 8 3.47 -7.25 9.02
C LYS A 8 4.05 -7.66 7.66
N ALA A 9 3.22 -8.26 6.79
CA ALA A 9 3.65 -8.66 5.45
C ALA A 9 4.16 -7.46 4.63
N THR A 10 3.46 -6.32 4.69
CA THR A 10 3.88 -5.09 3.99
C THR A 10 5.19 -4.54 4.53
N ARG A 11 5.39 -4.55 5.85
CA ARG A 11 6.65 -4.13 6.46
C ARG A 11 7.83 -5.02 6.06
N GLU A 12 7.61 -6.33 6.03
CA GLU A 12 8.65 -7.26 5.63
C GLU A 12 8.99 -7.12 4.15
N HIS A 13 7.96 -6.96 3.30
CA HIS A 13 8.15 -6.66 1.89
C HIS A 13 8.97 -5.37 1.67
N SER A 14 8.68 -4.32 2.43
CA SER A 14 9.45 -3.06 2.36
C SER A 14 10.93 -3.30 2.63
N LYS A 15 11.29 -4.08 3.66
CA LYS A 15 12.70 -4.38 3.97
C LYS A 15 13.39 -5.14 2.84
N ILE A 16 12.72 -6.15 2.28
CA ILE A 16 13.24 -6.93 1.16
C ILE A 16 13.56 -6.01 -0.03
N VAL A 17 12.65 -5.09 -0.36
CA VAL A 17 12.86 -4.10 -1.42
C VAL A 17 14.01 -3.16 -1.08
N SER A 18 14.10 -2.66 0.16
CA SER A 18 15.22 -1.83 0.61
C SER A 18 16.56 -2.53 0.44
N GLU A 19 16.67 -3.79 0.84
CA GLU A 19 17.89 -4.59 0.68
C GLU A 19 18.29 -4.74 -0.79
N TYR A 20 17.32 -4.93 -1.70
CA TYR A 20 17.60 -4.95 -3.14
C TYR A 20 18.10 -3.60 -3.65
N ILE A 21 17.51 -2.49 -3.20
CA ILE A 21 17.95 -1.14 -3.57
C ILE A 21 19.36 -0.87 -3.07
N GLU A 22 19.66 -1.19 -1.81
CA GLU A 22 20.99 -1.03 -1.20
C GLU A 22 22.08 -1.82 -1.94
N ARG A 23 21.72 -2.99 -2.48
CA ARG A 23 22.62 -3.83 -3.28
C ARG A 23 22.65 -3.47 -4.77
N TYR A 24 22.01 -2.38 -5.17
CA TYR A 24 21.87 -1.94 -6.57
C TYR A 24 21.15 -2.97 -7.47
N GLN A 25 20.34 -3.86 -6.89
CA GLN A 25 19.57 -4.90 -7.56
C GLN A 25 18.15 -4.41 -7.90
N PHE A 26 18.05 -3.28 -8.59
CA PHE A 26 16.76 -2.62 -8.88
C PHE A 26 15.76 -3.51 -9.65
N ASN A 27 16.24 -4.40 -10.51
CA ASN A 27 15.38 -5.35 -11.23
C ASN A 27 14.65 -6.29 -10.27
N LEU A 28 15.36 -6.83 -9.27
CA LEU A 28 14.77 -7.72 -8.25
C LEU A 28 13.82 -6.95 -7.34
N GLY A 29 14.17 -5.71 -6.97
CA GLY A 29 13.28 -4.82 -6.23
C GLY A 29 11.96 -4.56 -6.98
N ALA A 30 12.04 -4.21 -8.27
CA ALA A 30 10.87 -3.96 -9.10
C ALA A 30 9.99 -5.21 -9.28
N GLU A 31 10.61 -6.38 -9.48
CA GLU A 31 9.88 -7.65 -9.59
C GLU A 31 9.17 -8.01 -8.29
N ALA A 32 9.86 -7.89 -7.15
CA ALA A 32 9.28 -8.14 -5.85
C ALA A 32 8.07 -7.23 -5.59
N ILE A 33 8.20 -5.93 -5.89
CA ILE A 33 7.11 -4.96 -5.77
C ILE A 33 5.91 -5.38 -6.62
N ARG A 34 6.14 -5.73 -7.88
CA ARG A 34 5.09 -6.12 -8.82
C ARG A 34 4.32 -7.33 -8.31
N GLU A 35 5.03 -8.38 -7.92
CA GLU A 35 4.43 -9.62 -7.41
C GLU A 35 3.61 -9.36 -6.14
N PHE A 36 4.16 -8.61 -5.19
CA PHE A 36 3.49 -8.33 -3.93
C PHE A 36 2.26 -7.44 -4.11
N PHE A 37 2.39 -6.33 -4.83
CA PHE A 37 1.30 -5.39 -5.06
C PHE A 37 0.15 -6.06 -5.81
N TRP A 38 0.44 -6.84 -6.85
CA TRP A 38 -0.59 -7.47 -7.65
C TRP A 38 -1.25 -8.64 -6.89
N HIS A 39 -0.47 -9.62 -6.44
CA HIS A 39 -1.04 -10.86 -5.92
C HIS A 39 -1.47 -10.78 -4.45
N SER A 40 -0.83 -9.93 -3.64
CA SER A 40 -1.24 -9.80 -2.23
C SER A 40 -2.32 -8.73 -2.07
N LEU A 41 -2.03 -7.49 -2.52
CA LEU A 41 -2.97 -6.39 -2.31
C LEU A 41 -4.17 -6.48 -3.26
N CYS A 42 -3.95 -6.56 -4.57
CA CYS A 42 -5.04 -6.49 -5.54
C CYS A 42 -5.89 -7.77 -5.61
N ASP A 43 -5.27 -8.94 -5.76
CA ASP A 43 -6.01 -10.20 -5.95
C ASP A 43 -6.67 -10.70 -4.65
N ILE A 44 -6.00 -10.54 -3.50
CA ILE A 44 -6.44 -11.17 -2.23
C ILE A 44 -7.04 -10.12 -1.28
N TRP A 45 -6.27 -9.14 -0.82
CA TRP A 45 -6.70 -8.29 0.30
C TRP A 45 -7.88 -7.40 -0.01
N ILE A 46 -8.00 -6.91 -1.25
CA ILE A 46 -9.16 -6.14 -1.71
C ILE A 46 -10.41 -7.02 -1.71
N GLU A 47 -10.33 -8.26 -2.21
CA GLU A 47 -11.46 -9.17 -2.28
C GLU A 47 -11.88 -9.63 -0.87
N GLU A 48 -10.93 -9.95 0.01
CA GLU A 48 -11.23 -10.26 1.41
C GLU A 48 -11.95 -9.10 2.12
N VAL A 49 -11.51 -7.84 1.91
CA VAL A 49 -12.19 -6.67 2.51
C VAL A 49 -13.58 -6.46 1.94
N LYS A 50 -13.79 -6.73 0.65
CA LYS A 50 -15.14 -6.69 0.05
C LYS A 50 -16.05 -7.70 0.72
N ASP A 51 -15.62 -8.94 0.87
CA ASP A 51 -16.40 -10.00 1.51
C ASP A 51 -16.73 -9.65 2.97
N GLU A 52 -15.75 -9.13 3.72
CA GLU A 52 -15.93 -8.71 5.12
C GLU A 52 -16.90 -7.53 5.29
N THR A 53 -17.02 -6.68 4.27
CA THR A 53 -17.82 -5.44 4.32
C THR A 53 -19.10 -5.48 3.50
N GLN A 54 -19.36 -6.56 2.75
CA GLN A 54 -20.46 -6.68 1.78
C GLN A 54 -21.82 -6.39 2.44
N ASP A 55 -22.08 -7.01 3.59
CA ASP A 55 -23.36 -6.92 4.29
C ASP A 55 -23.38 -5.83 5.37
N LYS A 56 -22.37 -4.94 5.38
CA LYS A 56 -22.23 -3.87 6.37
C LYS A 56 -22.70 -2.55 5.80
N GLU A 57 -23.61 -1.88 6.51
CA GLU A 57 -24.05 -0.54 6.15
C GLU A 57 -22.87 0.45 6.11
N VAL A 58 -23.00 1.45 5.23
CA VAL A 58 -22.03 2.55 5.13
C VAL A 58 -22.01 3.30 6.45
N GLY A 59 -20.81 3.51 7.00
CA GLY A 59 -20.62 4.23 8.26
C GLY A 59 -20.56 3.34 9.51
N THR A 60 -20.74 2.03 9.38
CA THR A 60 -20.50 1.10 10.50
C THR A 60 -19.02 1.05 10.87
N ASP A 61 -18.72 0.93 12.18
CA ASP A 61 -17.34 0.91 12.70
C ASP A 61 -16.47 -0.16 12.00
N ILE A 62 -17.04 -1.35 11.79
CA ILE A 62 -16.35 -2.46 11.13
C ILE A 62 -15.99 -2.08 9.69
N ARG A 63 -16.92 -1.52 8.92
CA ARG A 63 -16.68 -1.15 7.53
C ARG A 63 -15.66 -0.01 7.42
N ILE A 64 -15.74 0.99 8.31
CA ILE A 64 -14.77 2.08 8.39
C ILE A 64 -13.38 1.52 8.70
N GLN A 65 -13.26 0.65 9.70
CA GLN A 65 -11.99 0.07 10.12
C GLN A 65 -11.31 -0.70 8.97
N LYS A 66 -12.07 -1.53 8.25
CA LYS A 66 -11.52 -2.34 7.15
C LYS A 66 -11.11 -1.52 5.94
N LEU A 67 -11.87 -0.49 5.59
CA LEU A 67 -11.48 0.45 4.53
C LEU A 67 -10.28 1.31 4.93
N ALA A 68 -10.20 1.73 6.20
CA ALA A 68 -9.06 2.48 6.73
C ALA A 68 -7.76 1.64 6.71
N GLU A 69 -7.87 0.35 7.03
CA GLU A 69 -6.76 -0.59 6.93
C GLU A 69 -6.28 -0.73 5.47
N LEU A 70 -7.20 -0.97 4.53
CA LEU A 70 -6.85 -1.10 3.11
C LEU A 70 -6.20 0.18 2.57
N LEU A 71 -6.70 1.34 2.97
CA LEU A 71 -6.12 2.63 2.63
C LEU A 71 -4.70 2.79 3.20
N TYR A 72 -4.46 2.34 4.44
CA TYR A 72 -3.12 2.33 5.03
C TYR A 72 -2.17 1.46 4.20
N LEU A 73 -2.58 0.22 3.88
CA LEU A 73 -1.77 -0.71 3.09
C LEU A 73 -1.47 -0.15 1.69
N LEU A 74 -2.45 0.47 1.04
CA LEU A 74 -2.26 1.14 -0.25
C LEU A 74 -1.21 2.25 -0.17
N LYS A 75 -1.28 3.12 0.84
CA LYS A 75 -0.32 4.22 1.01
C LYS A 75 1.10 3.71 1.22
N GLU A 76 1.27 2.66 2.02
CA GLU A 76 2.60 2.07 2.24
C GLU A 76 3.15 1.46 0.95
N ASN A 77 2.32 0.76 0.16
CA ASN A 77 2.74 0.23 -1.14
C ASN A 77 3.10 1.36 -2.13
N LEU A 78 2.33 2.45 -2.18
CA LEU A 78 2.65 3.60 -3.04
C LEU A 78 4.03 4.19 -2.71
N LYS A 79 4.39 4.29 -1.42
CA LYS A 79 5.71 4.77 -0.99
C LYS A 79 6.84 3.84 -1.46
N ILE A 80 6.64 2.52 -1.34
CA ILE A 80 7.63 1.52 -1.78
C ILE A 80 7.80 1.54 -3.30
N MET A 81 6.71 1.76 -4.05
CA MET A 81 6.71 1.80 -5.51
C MET A 81 7.30 3.08 -6.11
N HIS A 82 7.23 4.20 -5.39
CA HIS A 82 7.55 5.52 -5.94
C HIS A 82 9.00 5.70 -6.45
N PRO A 83 10.05 5.05 -5.90
CA PRO A 83 11.39 5.09 -6.51
C PRO A 83 11.44 4.47 -7.93
N PHE A 84 10.50 3.58 -8.25
CA PHE A 84 10.42 2.91 -9.55
C PHE A 84 9.39 3.56 -10.49
N VAL A 85 8.26 4.03 -9.95
CA VAL A 85 7.14 4.57 -10.73
C VAL A 85 6.67 5.92 -10.16
N PRO A 86 7.51 6.97 -10.16
CA PRO A 86 7.27 8.20 -9.40
C PRO A 86 6.03 8.97 -9.88
N PHE A 87 5.84 9.12 -11.19
CA PHE A 87 4.75 9.94 -11.72
C PHE A 87 3.37 9.34 -11.50
N VAL A 88 3.23 8.01 -11.65
CA VAL A 88 1.94 7.33 -11.46
C VAL A 88 1.59 7.25 -9.98
N THR A 89 2.54 6.88 -9.14
CA THR A 89 2.31 6.82 -7.68
C THR A 89 2.00 8.19 -7.10
N GLU A 90 2.64 9.26 -7.60
CA GLU A 90 2.31 10.64 -7.24
C GLU A 90 0.91 11.02 -7.70
N ALA A 91 0.52 10.70 -8.94
CA ALA A 91 -0.83 10.99 -9.43
C ALA A 91 -1.91 10.35 -8.56
N VAL A 92 -1.74 9.07 -8.18
CA VAL A 92 -2.65 8.38 -7.26
C VAL A 92 -2.63 9.02 -5.87
N TRP A 93 -1.45 9.39 -5.35
CA TRP A 93 -1.33 10.08 -4.07
C TRP A 93 -2.05 11.42 -4.04
N GLN A 94 -1.98 12.20 -5.12
CA GLN A 94 -2.68 13.48 -5.23
C GLN A 94 -4.21 13.32 -5.24
N GLU A 95 -4.75 12.22 -5.77
CA GLU A 95 -6.17 11.92 -5.59
C GLU A 95 -6.53 11.68 -4.12
N LEU A 96 -5.66 10.99 -3.36
CA LEU A 96 -5.84 10.84 -1.91
C LEU A 96 -5.76 12.18 -1.17
N VAL A 97 -4.91 13.11 -1.60
CA VAL A 97 -4.83 14.47 -1.03
C VAL A 97 -6.13 15.24 -1.27
N LYS A 98 -6.69 15.19 -2.48
CA LYS A 98 -7.99 15.83 -2.80
C LYS A 98 -9.13 15.30 -1.94
N LEU A 99 -9.09 14.02 -1.60
CA LEU A 99 -10.06 13.37 -0.71
C LEU A 99 -9.82 13.66 0.79
N GLY A 100 -8.78 14.42 1.15
CA GLY A 100 -8.39 14.67 2.54
C GLY A 100 -7.79 13.45 3.25
N LEU A 101 -7.40 12.43 2.48
CA LEU A 101 -6.86 11.18 2.98
C LEU A 101 -5.34 11.19 3.06
N ALA A 102 -4.65 12.07 2.33
CA ALA A 102 -3.20 12.26 2.38
C ALA A 102 -2.84 13.74 2.47
N LYS A 103 -1.56 14.04 2.67
CA LYS A 103 -1.02 15.41 2.72
C LYS A 103 0.21 15.51 1.85
N ASN A 104 0.43 16.70 1.29
CA ASN A 104 1.60 17.08 0.50
C ASN A 104 1.89 16.13 -0.68
N THR A 105 3.12 16.17 -1.20
CA THR A 105 3.59 15.24 -2.23
C THR A 105 4.01 13.91 -1.61
N LEU A 106 3.94 12.82 -2.38
CA LEU A 106 4.41 11.51 -1.92
C LEU A 106 5.92 11.52 -1.67
N MET A 107 6.66 12.24 -2.52
CA MET A 107 8.11 12.41 -2.40
C MET A 107 8.53 12.96 -1.03
N GLU A 108 7.81 13.95 -0.48
CA GLU A 108 8.08 14.48 0.87
C GLU A 108 7.81 13.47 1.99
N GLN A 109 6.96 12.47 1.73
CA GLN A 109 6.55 11.46 2.72
C GLN A 109 7.46 10.22 2.70
N GLN A 110 8.44 10.17 1.80
CA GLN A 110 9.42 9.07 1.69
C GLN A 110 10.68 9.25 2.54
N ILE A 111 10.75 10.26 3.42
CA ILE A 111 11.93 10.46 4.27
C ILE A 111 12.07 9.28 5.25
N GLY A 112 12.94 8.32 4.90
CA GLY A 112 13.33 7.19 5.74
C GLY A 112 12.88 5.81 5.25
N ILE A 113 13.25 5.43 4.02
CA ILE A 113 13.58 4.03 3.75
C ILE A 113 14.92 3.73 4.42
#